data_AF-A0A3M1ISM2-F1
#
_entry.id   AF-A0A3M1ISM2-F1
#
_cell.length_a   1.000
_cell.length_b   1.000
_cell.length_c   1.000
_cell.angle_alpha   90.00
_cell.angle_beta   90.00
_cell.angle_gamma   90.00
#
_symmetry.space_group_name_H-M   'P 1'
#
loop_
_entity.id
_entity.type
_entity.pdbx_description
1 polymer ?
#
loop_
_entity_poly.entity_id
_entity_poly.type
_entity_poly.pdbx_seq_one_letter_code
_entity_poly.pdbx_strand_id
1 'polypeptide(L)'
;LARVEQFLPEEVGDLDLVAAVSQEMPGEIRDTESYRAERALSRLGFAEEQQRLKVCQLSGGQQNRLLLARALVGEPDVLLLDEPSNHMDLATLALLERLLTDGSCPAFLLVSHDRALLDAVTERTLVLRDGCCYDFALPFSPARQALLERDIAARAARADEEKKIAVLRASARRLAVWGRVYDNEKLARKAKNMEKRAARLELARTFVSRGSGLDLSISTSEARSRQLLTVEGLDVRPPGADHPLLYRVEDLVIRPGDRVALLGANGSGKTSLLTALMAASGDPTGEQIRFSPQAVVGYYDQELKTVSPQQKTETMAGYLRRTSPASDREIVLGLVHAGFPHQEH
;
A
#
# COMPACT_ATOMS: atom_id res chain seq x y z
N LEU A 1 -26.89 -2.00 -2.90
CA LEU A 1 -25.47 -2.04 -2.48
C LEU A 1 -24.68 -2.74 -3.57
N ALA A 2 -23.61 -2.12 -4.06
CA ALA A 2 -22.74 -2.70 -5.08
C ALA A 2 -21.28 -2.74 -4.58
N ARG A 3 -20.52 -3.72 -5.06
CA ARG A 3 -19.10 -3.88 -4.78
C ARG A 3 -18.34 -3.79 -6.10
N VAL A 4 -17.25 -3.01 -6.12
CA VAL A 4 -16.28 -3.08 -7.22
C VAL A 4 -15.31 -4.21 -6.91
N GLU A 5 -15.30 -5.22 -7.77
CA GLU A 5 -14.36 -6.34 -7.70
C GLU A 5 -12.96 -5.92 -8.15
N GLN A 6 -11.94 -6.67 -7.75
CA GLN A 6 -10.56 -6.42 -8.16
C GLN A 6 -10.24 -6.98 -9.55
N PHE A 7 -10.98 -7.98 -10.01
CA PHE A 7 -10.77 -8.66 -11.28
C PHE A 7 -12.11 -8.92 -11.95
N LEU A 8 -12.12 -8.96 -13.29
CA LEU A 8 -13.29 -9.38 -14.05
C LEU A 8 -13.48 -10.91 -13.93
N PRO A 9 -14.72 -11.40 -13.74
CA PRO A 9 -14.99 -12.84 -13.78
C PRO A 9 -14.67 -13.41 -15.16
N GLU A 10 -14.12 -14.64 -15.21
CA GLU A 10 -13.74 -15.30 -16.47
C GLU A 10 -14.92 -15.46 -17.43
N GLU A 11 -16.13 -15.65 -16.89
CA GLU A 11 -17.40 -15.82 -17.61
C GLU A 11 -17.75 -14.62 -18.50
N VAL A 12 -17.19 -13.44 -18.21
CA VAL A 12 -17.48 -12.20 -18.91
C VAL A 12 -16.54 -11.99 -20.11
N GLY A 13 -15.43 -12.74 -20.19
CA GLY A 13 -14.36 -12.50 -21.16
C GLY A 13 -14.81 -12.52 -22.62
N ASP A 14 -15.79 -13.36 -22.97
CA ASP A 14 -16.29 -13.51 -24.34
C ASP A 14 -17.47 -12.59 -24.70
N LEU A 15 -18.02 -11.88 -23.72
CA LEU A 15 -19.15 -10.99 -23.91
C LEU A 15 -18.70 -9.64 -24.49
N ASP A 16 -19.62 -8.95 -25.15
CA ASP A 16 -19.44 -7.53 -25.45
C ASP A 16 -19.58 -6.68 -24.18
N LEU A 17 -19.12 -5.43 -24.23
CA LEU A 17 -19.11 -4.58 -23.03
C LEU A 17 -20.53 -4.29 -22.53
N VAL A 18 -21.48 -4.10 -23.46
CA VAL A 18 -22.87 -3.81 -23.11
C VAL A 18 -23.51 -5.00 -22.40
N ALA A 19 -23.34 -6.23 -22.89
CA ALA A 19 -23.85 -7.43 -22.21
C ALA A 19 -23.12 -7.67 -20.90
N ALA A 20 -21.80 -7.43 -20.85
CA ALA A 20 -21.01 -7.52 -19.62
C ALA A 20 -21.55 -6.57 -18.53
N VAL A 21 -21.92 -5.34 -18.87
CA VAL A 21 -22.49 -4.40 -17.89
C VAL A 21 -23.94 -4.77 -17.58
N SER A 22 -24.71 -5.14 -18.59
CA SER A 22 -26.10 -5.53 -18.43
C SER A 22 -26.28 -6.78 -17.57
N GLN A 23 -25.21 -7.58 -17.39
CA GLN A 23 -25.24 -8.74 -16.52
C GLN A 23 -25.58 -8.41 -15.06
N GLU A 24 -25.16 -7.25 -14.57
CA GLU A 24 -25.41 -6.79 -13.20
C GLU A 24 -26.84 -6.23 -13.00
N MET A 25 -27.58 -6.04 -14.09
CA MET A 25 -28.97 -5.59 -14.03
C MET A 25 -29.93 -6.77 -13.80
N PRO A 26 -31.06 -6.55 -13.09
CA PRO A 26 -32.12 -7.55 -12.95
C PRO A 26 -32.60 -8.06 -14.32
N GLY A 27 -32.79 -9.38 -14.44
CA GLY A 27 -33.13 -10.03 -15.72
C GLY A 27 -34.43 -9.55 -16.36
N GLU A 28 -35.38 -9.05 -15.58
CA GLU A 28 -36.67 -8.50 -16.06
C GLU A 28 -36.51 -7.22 -16.89
N ILE A 29 -35.39 -6.51 -16.71
CA ILE A 29 -35.18 -5.16 -17.22
C ILE A 29 -34.01 -5.12 -18.22
N ARG A 30 -33.22 -6.19 -18.28
CA ARG A 30 -31.97 -6.29 -19.06
C ARG A 30 -32.14 -5.96 -20.55
N ASP A 31 -33.22 -6.45 -21.16
CA ASP A 31 -33.47 -6.24 -22.60
C ASP A 31 -34.10 -4.88 -22.91
N THR A 32 -34.83 -4.29 -21.95
CA THR A 32 -35.53 -3.01 -22.13
C THR A 32 -34.70 -1.80 -21.73
N GLU A 33 -33.69 -1.97 -20.88
CA GLU A 33 -32.84 -0.90 -20.36
C GLU A 33 -31.36 -1.03 -20.71
N SER A 34 -31.05 -1.65 -21.86
CA SER A 34 -29.67 -1.69 -22.39
C SER A 34 -29.02 -0.29 -22.47
N TYR A 35 -29.83 0.76 -22.69
CA TYR A 35 -29.37 2.15 -22.69
C TYR A 35 -28.68 2.57 -21.38
N ARG A 36 -29.01 1.94 -20.23
CA ARG A 36 -28.35 2.21 -18.94
C ARG A 36 -26.91 1.70 -18.94
N ALA A 37 -26.69 0.51 -19.49
CA ALA A 37 -25.36 -0.05 -19.67
C ALA A 37 -24.52 0.81 -20.62
N GLU A 38 -25.08 1.22 -21.75
CA GLU A 38 -24.42 2.13 -22.71
C GLU A 38 -24.08 3.48 -22.07
N ARG A 39 -25.01 4.06 -21.30
CA ARG A 39 -24.77 5.32 -20.57
C ARG A 39 -23.68 5.17 -19.51
N ALA A 40 -23.66 4.07 -18.77
CA ALA A 40 -22.61 3.79 -17.78
C ALA A 40 -21.24 3.66 -18.44
N LEU A 41 -21.15 2.93 -19.56
CA LEU A 41 -19.92 2.79 -20.36
C LEU A 41 -19.45 4.15 -20.91
N SER A 42 -20.36 4.94 -21.49
CA SER A 42 -20.07 6.28 -21.99
C SER A 42 -19.55 7.20 -20.88
N ARG A 43 -20.14 7.14 -19.68
CA ARG A 43 -19.70 7.92 -18.50
C ARG A 43 -18.27 7.56 -18.08
N LEU A 44 -17.81 6.35 -18.40
CA LEU A 44 -16.45 5.88 -18.14
C LEU A 44 -15.50 6.02 -19.32
N GLY A 45 -15.92 6.73 -20.36
CA GLY A 45 -15.07 7.07 -21.50
C GLY A 45 -14.90 5.96 -22.53
N PHE A 46 -15.84 5.01 -22.61
CA PHE A 46 -15.91 4.08 -23.75
C PHE A 46 -16.70 4.71 -24.91
N ALA A 47 -16.05 4.85 -26.07
CA ALA A 47 -16.73 5.26 -27.30
C ALA A 47 -17.71 4.17 -27.78
N GLU A 48 -18.76 4.54 -28.53
CA GLU A 48 -19.77 3.58 -29.04
C GLU A 48 -19.16 2.39 -29.79
N GLU A 49 -18.11 2.64 -30.56
CA GLU A 49 -17.36 1.60 -31.30
C GLU A 49 -16.69 0.60 -30.35
N GLN A 50 -16.21 1.07 -29.20
CA GLN A 50 -15.54 0.25 -28.19
C GLN A 50 -16.54 -0.58 -27.38
N GLN A 51 -17.79 -0.13 -27.26
CA GLN A 51 -18.83 -0.81 -26.47
C GLN A 51 -19.20 -2.18 -27.05
N ARG A 52 -18.93 -2.40 -28.35
CA ARG A 52 -19.15 -3.68 -29.04
C ARG A 52 -17.94 -4.61 -29.02
N LEU A 53 -16.81 -4.18 -28.46
CA LEU A 53 -15.63 -5.03 -28.33
C LEU A 53 -15.87 -6.10 -27.27
N LYS A 54 -15.17 -7.23 -27.44
CA LYS A 54 -15.17 -8.27 -26.42
C LYS A 54 -14.35 -7.83 -25.22
N VAL A 55 -14.76 -8.25 -24.02
CA VAL A 55 -14.03 -7.96 -22.77
C VAL A 55 -12.57 -8.45 -22.82
N CYS A 56 -12.32 -9.61 -23.44
CA CYS A 56 -10.97 -10.16 -23.60
C CYS A 56 -10.02 -9.29 -24.45
N GLN A 57 -10.55 -8.34 -25.23
CA GLN A 57 -9.77 -7.41 -26.05
C GLN A 57 -9.39 -6.13 -25.30
N LEU A 58 -9.92 -5.92 -24.10
CA LEU A 58 -9.65 -4.72 -23.30
C LEU A 58 -8.25 -4.77 -22.68
N SER A 59 -7.58 -3.62 -22.69
CA SER A 59 -6.40 -3.40 -21.84
C SER A 59 -6.79 -3.43 -20.36
N GLY A 60 -5.83 -3.71 -19.46
CA GLY A 60 -6.10 -3.73 -18.02
C GLY A 60 -6.71 -2.44 -17.46
N GLY A 61 -6.34 -1.27 -18.00
CA GLY A 61 -6.96 0.00 -17.62
C GLY A 61 -8.44 0.10 -18.05
N GLN A 62 -8.76 -0.41 -19.24
CA GLN A 62 -10.14 -0.50 -19.72
C GLN A 62 -10.95 -1.55 -18.95
N GLN A 63 -10.34 -2.66 -18.55
CA GLN A 63 -10.97 -3.65 -17.68
C GLN A 63 -11.39 -3.03 -16.33
N ASN A 64 -10.54 -2.20 -15.72
CA ASN A 64 -10.87 -1.47 -14.50
C ASN A 64 -12.03 -0.47 -14.71
N ARG A 65 -12.08 0.20 -15.86
CA ARG A 65 -13.24 1.04 -16.23
C ARG A 65 -14.51 0.21 -16.37
N LEU A 66 -14.43 -0.97 -16.99
CA LEU A 66 -15.58 -1.85 -17.12
C LEU A 66 -16.12 -2.30 -15.75
N LEU A 67 -15.23 -2.63 -14.81
CA LEU A 67 -15.61 -2.99 -13.43
C LEU A 67 -16.38 -1.87 -12.72
N LEU A 68 -15.93 -0.62 -12.87
CA LEU A 68 -16.67 0.54 -12.36
C LEU A 68 -18.05 0.67 -13.02
N ALA A 69 -18.16 0.41 -14.33
CA ALA A 69 -19.42 0.50 -15.07
C ALA A 69 -20.42 -0.53 -14.57
N ARG A 70 -19.95 -1.78 -14.40
CA ARG A 70 -20.71 -2.89 -13.84
C ARG A 70 -21.27 -2.57 -12.46
N ALA A 71 -20.46 -1.97 -11.58
CA ALA A 71 -20.92 -1.63 -10.23
C ALA A 71 -21.93 -0.46 -10.20
N LEU A 72 -21.84 0.48 -11.14
CA LEU A 72 -22.67 1.68 -11.16
C LEU A 72 -24.00 1.51 -11.93
N VAL A 73 -24.09 0.55 -12.86
CA VAL A 73 -25.29 0.39 -13.72
C VAL A 73 -26.56 0.11 -12.92
N GLY A 74 -26.45 -0.58 -11.78
CA GLY A 74 -27.56 -0.88 -10.90
C GLY A 74 -28.03 0.29 -10.02
N GLU A 75 -27.49 1.50 -10.21
CA GLU A 75 -27.78 2.71 -9.43
C GLU A 75 -27.84 2.44 -7.91
N PRO A 76 -26.76 1.89 -7.31
CA PRO A 76 -26.78 1.45 -5.93
C PRO A 76 -26.88 2.62 -4.94
N ASP A 77 -27.55 2.44 -3.80
CA ASP A 77 -27.55 3.45 -2.72
C ASP A 77 -26.21 3.56 -1.96
N VAL A 78 -25.42 2.47 -1.99
CA VAL A 78 -24.11 2.37 -1.34
C VAL A 78 -23.12 1.62 -2.22
N LEU A 79 -21.94 2.21 -2.42
CA LEU A 79 -20.83 1.66 -3.21
C LEU A 79 -19.66 1.24 -2.31
N LEU A 80 -19.19 0.01 -2.44
CA LEU A 80 -18.01 -0.50 -1.74
C LEU A 80 -16.83 -0.64 -2.71
N LEU A 81 -15.71 0.01 -2.38
CA LEU A 81 -14.49 0.07 -3.20
C LEU A 81 -13.31 -0.49 -2.40
N ASP A 82 -12.75 -1.60 -2.86
CA ASP A 82 -11.65 -2.30 -2.19
C ASP A 82 -10.35 -2.19 -2.99
N GLU A 83 -9.51 -1.22 -2.65
CA GLU A 83 -8.27 -0.84 -3.35
C GLU A 83 -8.46 -0.64 -4.87
N PRO A 84 -9.41 0.24 -5.29
CA PRO A 84 -9.72 0.40 -6.71
C PRO A 84 -8.53 0.95 -7.51
N SER A 85 -7.64 1.72 -6.87
CA SER A 85 -6.43 2.29 -7.47
C SER A 85 -5.43 1.24 -7.98
N ASN A 86 -5.52 -0.01 -7.52
CA ASN A 86 -4.60 -1.05 -7.96
C ASN A 86 -4.73 -1.29 -9.47
N HIS A 87 -3.58 -1.26 -10.16
CA HIS A 87 -3.48 -1.41 -11.61
C HIS A 87 -4.23 -0.34 -12.44
N MET A 88 -4.72 0.76 -11.85
CA MET A 88 -5.25 1.89 -12.62
C MET A 88 -4.12 2.73 -13.20
N ASP A 89 -4.29 3.21 -14.43
CA ASP A 89 -3.47 4.29 -14.94
C ASP A 89 -3.96 5.65 -14.40
N LEU A 90 -3.13 6.68 -14.55
CA LEU A 90 -3.43 8.02 -14.05
C LEU A 90 -4.75 8.59 -14.62
N ALA A 91 -5.04 8.29 -15.89
CA ALA A 91 -6.26 8.74 -16.54
C ALA A 91 -7.51 8.11 -15.93
N THR A 92 -7.46 6.82 -15.60
CA THR A 92 -8.59 6.11 -14.98
C THR A 92 -8.75 6.51 -13.51
N LEU A 93 -7.65 6.78 -12.80
CA LEU A 93 -7.71 7.30 -11.43
C LEU A 93 -8.36 8.70 -11.39
N ALA A 94 -7.99 9.59 -12.30
CA ALA A 94 -8.62 10.91 -12.42
C ALA A 94 -10.11 10.83 -12.79
N LEU A 95 -10.50 9.83 -13.59
CA LEU A 95 -11.90 9.55 -13.87
C LEU A 95 -12.65 9.09 -12.61
N LEU A 96 -12.07 8.16 -11.84
CA LEU A 96 -12.66 7.70 -10.57
C LEU A 96 -12.85 8.86 -9.59
N GLU A 97 -11.83 9.70 -9.41
CA GLU A 97 -11.90 10.88 -8.55
C GLU A 97 -13.06 11.80 -8.95
N ARG A 98 -13.21 12.08 -10.25
CA ARG A 98 -14.35 12.87 -10.77
C ARG A 98 -15.67 12.20 -10.47
N LEU A 99 -15.81 10.90 -10.72
CA LEU A 99 -17.08 10.20 -10.48
C LEU A 99 -17.51 10.26 -9.03
N LEU A 100 -16.58 10.11 -8.09
CA LEU A 100 -16.85 10.13 -6.66
C LEU A 100 -17.13 11.55 -6.13
N THR A 101 -16.64 12.58 -6.82
CA THR A 101 -16.82 13.99 -6.43
C THR A 101 -17.99 14.69 -7.14
N ASP A 102 -18.48 14.16 -8.26
CA ASP A 102 -19.49 14.76 -9.15
C ASP A 102 -20.92 14.84 -8.55
N GLY A 103 -21.08 14.72 -7.22
CA GLY A 103 -22.35 14.85 -6.48
C GLY A 103 -23.46 13.83 -6.82
N SER A 104 -23.28 13.10 -7.92
CA SER A 104 -24.16 12.07 -8.46
C SER A 104 -23.75 10.68 -8.00
N CYS A 105 -22.68 10.58 -7.20
CA CYS A 105 -22.25 9.34 -6.58
C CYS A 105 -23.09 9.05 -5.34
N PRO A 106 -23.55 7.80 -5.15
CA PRO A 106 -24.15 7.38 -3.88
C PRO A 106 -23.12 7.43 -2.74
N ALA A 107 -23.59 7.19 -1.51
CA ALA A 107 -22.70 7.00 -0.38
C ALA A 107 -21.69 5.88 -0.68
N PHE A 108 -20.43 6.03 -0.30
CA PHE A 108 -19.41 5.03 -0.58
C PHE A 108 -18.47 4.75 0.59
N LEU A 109 -17.91 3.55 0.61
CA LEU A 109 -16.81 3.17 1.48
C LEU A 109 -15.61 2.80 0.60
N LEU A 110 -14.52 3.54 0.77
CA LEU A 110 -13.29 3.36 0.00
C LEU A 110 -12.16 2.88 0.90
N VAL A 111 -11.61 1.71 0.57
CA VAL A 111 -10.32 1.24 1.07
C VAL A 111 -9.27 1.57 0.01
N SER A 112 -8.25 2.34 0.37
CA SER A 112 -7.15 2.68 -0.54
C SER A 112 -5.86 2.97 0.22
N HIS A 113 -4.72 2.70 -0.40
CA HIS A 113 -3.42 3.21 0.03
C HIS A 113 -3.02 4.52 -0.65
N ASP A 114 -3.78 5.00 -1.64
CA ASP A 114 -3.53 6.27 -2.33
C ASP A 114 -4.03 7.46 -1.49
N ARG A 115 -3.08 8.19 -0.93
CA ARG A 115 -3.33 9.34 -0.06
C ARG A 115 -4.00 10.50 -0.80
N ALA A 116 -3.62 10.74 -2.05
CA ALA A 116 -4.14 11.85 -2.83
C ALA A 116 -5.60 11.59 -3.21
N LEU A 117 -5.91 10.37 -3.63
CA LEU A 117 -7.29 9.95 -3.91
C LEU A 117 -8.15 10.08 -2.65
N LEU A 118 -7.70 9.53 -1.52
CA LEU A 118 -8.45 9.60 -0.26
C LEU A 118 -8.71 11.06 0.18
N ASP A 119 -7.71 11.93 0.09
CA ASP A 119 -7.85 13.35 0.44
C ASP A 119 -8.81 14.09 -0.48
N ALA A 120 -8.85 13.73 -1.78
CA ALA A 120 -9.71 14.37 -2.76
C ALA A 120 -11.18 13.96 -2.61
N VAL A 121 -11.46 12.69 -2.28
CA VAL A 121 -12.83 12.15 -2.35
C VAL A 121 -13.50 11.94 -1.00
N THR A 122 -12.74 11.77 0.10
CA THR A 122 -13.33 11.38 1.39
C THR A 122 -13.54 12.56 2.34
N GLU A 123 -14.66 12.53 3.08
CA GLU A 123 -14.99 13.50 4.13
C GLU A 123 -14.81 12.92 5.55
N ARG A 124 -14.72 11.59 5.67
CA ARG A 124 -14.60 10.84 6.92
C ARG A 124 -13.62 9.68 6.73
N THR A 125 -12.71 9.53 7.69
CA THR A 125 -11.65 8.52 7.66
C THR A 125 -11.79 7.56 8.84
N LEU A 126 -11.81 6.27 8.53
CA LEU A 126 -11.72 5.19 9.52
C LEU A 126 -10.31 4.60 9.48
N VAL A 127 -9.57 4.68 10.58
CA VAL A 127 -8.23 4.08 10.71
C VAL A 127 -8.32 2.82 11.54
N LEU A 128 -7.95 1.69 10.95
CA LEU A 128 -7.86 0.40 11.63
C LEU A 128 -6.42 0.17 12.12
N ARG A 129 -6.20 0.13 13.43
CA ARG A 129 -4.87 -0.06 14.02
C ARG A 129 -4.96 -0.64 15.42
N ASP A 130 -4.03 -1.54 15.78
CA ASP A 130 -3.95 -2.16 17.10
C ASP A 130 -5.25 -2.86 17.54
N GLY A 131 -5.97 -3.47 16.57
CA GLY A 131 -7.28 -4.09 16.82
C GLY A 131 -8.41 -3.09 17.14
N CYS A 132 -8.16 -1.80 16.97
CA CYS A 132 -9.12 -0.72 17.20
C CYS A 132 -9.50 -0.02 15.89
N CYS A 133 -10.71 0.54 15.85
CA CYS A 133 -11.16 1.44 14.79
C CYS A 133 -11.20 2.87 15.34
N TYR A 134 -10.48 3.78 14.70
CA TYR A 134 -10.46 5.21 15.02
C TYR A 134 -11.24 5.95 13.94
N ASP A 135 -12.19 6.76 14.37
CA ASP A 135 -13.15 7.40 13.49
C ASP A 135 -12.99 8.91 13.54
N PHE A 136 -12.76 9.50 12.37
CA PHE A 136 -12.52 10.93 12.20
C PHE A 136 -13.44 11.47 11.10
N ALA A 137 -14.27 12.46 11.42
CA ALA A 137 -15.03 13.24 10.45
C ALA A 137 -14.12 14.25 9.72
N LEU A 138 -13.06 13.74 9.10
CA LEU A 138 -12.03 14.47 8.38
C LEU A 138 -11.54 13.64 7.18
N PRO A 139 -11.07 14.29 6.10
CA PRO A 139 -10.28 13.65 5.04
C PRO A 139 -8.99 13.01 5.60
N PHE A 140 -8.33 12.21 4.77
CA PHE A 140 -7.24 11.32 5.19
C PHE A 140 -6.06 12.04 5.89
N SER A 141 -5.48 13.06 5.27
CA SER A 141 -4.30 13.75 5.78
C SER A 141 -4.56 14.46 7.12
N PRO A 142 -5.66 15.25 7.27
CA PRO A 142 -6.04 15.79 8.58
C PRO A 142 -6.38 14.71 9.61
N ALA A 143 -7.07 13.63 9.24
CA ALA A 143 -7.35 12.51 10.14
C ALA A 143 -6.07 11.83 10.64
N ARG A 144 -5.09 11.64 9.75
CA ARG A 144 -3.76 11.12 10.09
C ARG A 144 -3.03 12.02 11.08
N GLN A 145 -3.12 13.33 10.90
CA GLN A 145 -2.54 14.30 11.83
C GLN A 145 -3.22 14.24 13.22
N ALA A 146 -4.56 14.19 13.26
CA ALA A 146 -5.31 14.05 14.50
C ALA A 146 -4.97 12.73 15.24
N LEU A 147 -4.76 11.64 14.50
CA LEU A 147 -4.31 10.37 15.06
C LEU A 147 -2.90 10.48 15.66
N LEU A 148 -1.97 11.17 14.98
CA LEU A 148 -0.61 11.42 15.48
C LEU A 148 -0.64 12.22 16.79
N GLU A 149 -1.45 13.28 16.85
CA GLU A 149 -1.61 14.10 18.06
C GLU A 149 -2.18 13.29 19.23
N ARG A 150 -3.16 12.43 18.95
CA ARG A 150 -3.71 11.49 19.94
C ARG A 150 -2.64 10.52 20.44
N ASP A 151 -1.76 10.02 19.57
CA ASP A 151 -0.66 9.14 19.97
C ASP A 151 0.37 9.86 20.84
N ILE A 152 0.71 11.11 20.50
CA ILE A 152 1.62 11.95 21.30
C ILE A 152 1.02 12.19 22.69
N ALA A 153 -0.26 12.56 22.76
CA ALA A 153 -0.96 12.78 24.01
C ALA A 153 -1.02 11.50 24.86
N ALA A 154 -1.29 10.35 24.25
CA ALA A 154 -1.31 9.05 24.92
C ALA A 154 0.07 8.68 25.49
N ARG A 155 1.16 8.92 24.75
CA ARG A 155 2.54 8.72 25.23
C ARG A 155 2.87 9.61 26.42
N ALA A 156 2.49 10.89 26.36
CA ALA A 156 2.71 11.84 27.46
C ALA A 156 1.94 11.42 28.72
N ALA A 157 0.66 11.10 28.58
CA ALA A 157 -0.17 10.61 29.69
C ALA A 157 0.42 9.34 30.31
N ARG A 158 0.85 8.40 29.46
CA ARG A 158 1.49 7.16 29.89
C ARG A 158 2.78 7.41 30.68
N ALA A 159 3.63 8.32 30.21
CA ALA A 159 4.86 8.68 30.91
C ALA A 159 4.59 9.28 32.30
N ASP A 160 3.56 10.13 32.42
CA ASP A 160 3.17 10.72 33.71
C ASP A 160 2.55 9.70 34.68
N GLU A 161 1.74 8.78 34.17
CA GLU A 161 1.24 7.64 34.94
C GLU A 161 2.38 6.77 35.46
N GLU A 162 3.38 6.46 34.62
CA GLU A 162 4.54 5.65 35.00
C GLU A 162 5.39 6.33 36.07
N LYS A 163 5.63 7.65 35.95
CA LYS A 163 6.28 8.44 37.01
C LYS A 163 5.50 8.36 38.31
N LYS A 164 4.17 8.55 38.29
CA LYS A 164 3.30 8.47 39.48
C LYS A 164 3.37 7.08 40.12
N ILE A 165 3.29 6.01 39.33
CA ILE A 165 3.39 4.62 39.79
C ILE A 165 4.76 4.37 40.42
N ALA A 166 5.84 4.85 39.79
CA ALA A 166 7.20 4.71 40.31
C ALA A 166 7.37 5.41 41.68
N VAL A 167 6.88 6.66 41.81
CA VAL A 167 6.91 7.42 43.06
C VAL A 167 6.09 6.73 44.17
N LEU A 168 4.90 6.21 43.83
CA LEU A 168 4.06 5.46 44.78
C LEU A 168 4.76 4.19 45.26
N ARG A 169 5.35 3.41 44.35
CA ARG A 169 6.11 2.20 44.68
C ARG A 169 7.33 2.51 45.54
N ALA A 170 8.10 3.53 45.20
CA ALA A 170 9.25 3.95 45.99
C ALA A 170 8.83 4.35 47.42
N SER A 171 7.72 5.07 47.56
CA SER A 171 7.18 5.47 48.86
C SER A 171 6.63 4.27 49.66
N ALA A 172 5.94 3.33 49.00
CA ALA A 172 5.49 2.09 49.62
C ALA A 172 6.68 1.26 50.14
N ARG A 173 7.75 1.13 49.33
CA ARG A 173 9.00 0.45 49.74
C ARG A 173 9.63 1.09 50.98
N ARG A 174 9.77 2.42 51.00
CA ARG A 174 10.30 3.14 52.17
C ARG A 174 9.47 2.91 53.43
N LEU A 175 8.14 3.01 53.32
CA LEU A 175 7.23 2.77 54.44
C LEU A 175 7.24 1.32 54.92
N ALA A 176 7.41 0.36 54.01
CA ALA A 176 7.57 -1.05 54.37
C ALA A 176 8.86 -1.29 55.16
N VAL A 177 9.98 -0.68 54.73
CA VAL A 177 11.26 -0.74 55.45
C VAL A 177 11.13 -0.12 56.85
N TRP A 178 10.56 1.08 56.97
CA TRP A 178 10.35 1.71 58.28
C TRP A 178 9.37 0.94 59.17
N GLY A 179 8.29 0.39 58.61
CA GLY A 179 7.38 -0.48 59.34
C GLY A 179 8.06 -1.73 59.91
N ARG A 180 9.06 -2.27 59.20
CA ARG A 180 9.86 -3.42 59.66
C ARG A 180 10.92 -3.05 60.70
N VAL A 181 11.59 -1.91 60.52
CA VAL A 181 12.66 -1.45 61.43
C VAL A 181 12.10 -0.97 62.78
N TYR A 182 10.95 -0.30 62.76
CA TYR A 182 10.32 0.29 63.95
C TYR A 182 9.09 -0.51 64.45
N ASP A 183 8.90 -1.75 63.99
CA ASP A 183 7.80 -2.66 64.32
C ASP A 183 6.40 -1.99 64.35
N ASN A 184 6.12 -1.18 63.33
CA ASN A 184 4.89 -0.38 63.26
C ASN A 184 3.92 -0.94 62.23
N GLU A 185 2.94 -1.71 62.72
CA GLU A 185 1.93 -2.38 61.90
C GLU A 185 1.10 -1.40 61.05
N LYS A 186 0.84 -0.18 61.54
CA LYS A 186 0.10 0.84 60.78
C LYS A 186 0.88 1.28 59.53
N LEU A 187 2.21 1.39 59.63
CA LEU A 187 3.08 1.73 58.49
C LEU A 187 3.15 0.58 57.48
N ALA A 188 3.25 -0.67 57.95
CA ALA A 188 3.23 -1.85 57.09
C ALA A 188 1.90 -1.98 56.32
N ARG A 189 0.76 -1.77 57.00
CA ARG A 189 -0.57 -1.76 56.36
C ARG A 189 -0.71 -0.64 55.33
N LYS A 190 -0.17 0.56 55.63
CA LYS A 190 -0.16 1.69 54.69
C LYS A 190 0.68 1.39 53.44
N ALA A 191 1.85 0.78 53.59
CA ALA A 191 2.70 0.36 52.48
C ALA A 191 1.96 -0.63 51.55
N LYS A 192 1.33 -1.67 52.11
CA LYS A 192 0.56 -2.66 51.34
C LYS A 192 -0.62 -2.03 50.58
N ASN A 193 -1.30 -1.05 51.18
CA ASN A 193 -2.38 -0.31 50.51
C ASN A 193 -1.85 0.55 49.36
N MET A 194 -0.69 1.21 49.53
CA MET A 194 -0.06 1.99 48.47
C MET A 194 0.40 1.11 47.31
N GLU A 195 0.94 -0.08 47.59
CA GLU A 195 1.33 -1.05 46.58
C GLU A 195 0.14 -1.57 45.78
N LYS A 196 -0.97 -1.92 46.45
CA LYS A 196 -2.25 -2.25 45.78
C LYS A 196 -2.74 -1.12 44.88
N ARG A 197 -2.65 0.13 45.34
CA ARG A 197 -3.03 1.31 44.54
C ARG A 197 -2.14 1.46 43.32
N ALA A 198 -0.82 1.27 43.47
CA ALA A 198 0.11 1.31 42.34
C ALA A 198 -0.22 0.22 41.32
N ALA A 199 -0.47 -1.02 41.74
CA ALA A 199 -0.87 -2.12 40.86
C ALA A 199 -2.19 -1.86 40.12
N ARG A 200 -3.18 -1.24 40.78
CA ARG A 200 -4.44 -0.85 40.13
C ARG A 200 -4.24 0.21 39.05
N LEU A 201 -3.43 1.25 39.34
CA LEU A 201 -3.07 2.25 38.34
C LEU A 201 -2.31 1.62 37.17
N GLU A 202 -1.58 0.55 37.44
CA GLU A 202 -0.79 -0.18 36.47
C GLU A 202 -1.61 -0.95 35.43
N LEU A 203 -2.77 -1.45 35.84
CA LEU A 203 -3.72 -2.13 34.96
C LEU A 203 -4.58 -1.14 34.16
N ALA A 204 -4.81 0.05 34.72
CA ALA A 204 -5.63 1.10 34.13
C ALA A 204 -4.80 2.15 33.35
N ARG A 205 -3.54 1.87 33.05
CA ARG A 205 -2.66 2.81 32.36
C ARG A 205 -3.19 3.07 30.94
N THR A 206 -2.95 4.28 30.46
CA THR A 206 -3.28 4.69 29.10
C THR A 206 -2.63 3.74 28.08
N PHE A 207 -3.43 3.31 27.10
CA PHE A 207 -2.96 2.53 25.96
C PHE A 207 -2.14 3.42 25.03
N VAL A 208 -0.97 2.92 24.62
CA VAL A 208 -0.11 3.60 23.65
C VAL A 208 0.02 2.70 22.44
N SER A 209 -0.33 3.24 21.28
CA SER A 209 -0.15 2.58 19.99
C SER A 209 1.30 2.14 19.80
N ARG A 210 1.48 0.93 19.28
CA ARG A 210 2.80 0.41 18.92
C ARG A 210 3.34 1.08 17.64
N GLY A 211 2.45 1.65 16.83
CA GLY A 211 2.79 2.17 15.50
C GLY A 211 3.25 1.08 14.54
N SER A 212 3.61 1.47 13.33
CA SER A 212 4.39 0.60 12.44
C SER A 212 5.84 0.63 12.93
N GLY A 213 6.34 -0.49 13.43
CA GLY A 213 7.77 -0.62 13.78
C GLY A 213 8.70 -0.59 12.57
N LEU A 214 8.14 -0.58 11.35
CA LEU A 214 8.85 -0.59 10.08
C LEU A 214 9.56 0.75 9.83
N ASP A 215 10.85 0.69 9.53
CA ASP A 215 11.66 1.84 9.12
C ASP A 215 12.52 1.48 7.90
N LEU A 216 12.20 2.06 6.75
CA LEU A 216 12.92 1.78 5.51
C LEU A 216 13.95 2.87 5.24
N SER A 217 15.21 2.56 5.53
CA SER A 217 16.35 3.39 5.13
C SER A 217 17.12 2.72 3.99
N ILE A 218 17.23 3.39 2.85
CA ILE A 218 18.10 2.95 1.75
C ILE A 218 19.39 3.77 1.85
N SER A 219 20.47 3.14 2.30
CA SER A 219 21.80 3.73 2.28
C SER A 219 22.42 3.51 0.89
N THR A 220 22.70 4.60 0.17
CA THR A 220 23.42 4.55 -1.11
C THR A 220 24.91 4.72 -0.88
N SER A 221 25.73 3.88 -1.50
CA SER A 221 27.16 4.17 -1.64
C SER A 221 27.35 5.30 -2.65
N GLU A 222 28.29 6.22 -2.40
CA GLU A 222 28.63 7.27 -3.37
C GLU A 222 29.27 6.62 -4.60
N ALA A 223 28.48 6.51 -5.68
CA ALA A 223 29.01 6.10 -6.97
C ALA A 223 29.96 7.17 -7.49
N ARG A 224 31.20 6.78 -7.82
CA ARG A 224 32.21 7.70 -8.35
C ARG A 224 32.05 7.96 -9.85
N SER A 225 31.17 7.22 -10.54
CA SER A 225 30.95 7.36 -11.98
C SER A 225 30.07 8.56 -12.30
N ARG A 226 30.34 9.26 -13.42
CA ARG A 226 29.51 10.40 -13.87
C ARG A 226 28.18 9.97 -14.50
N GLN A 227 28.10 8.71 -14.94
CA GLN A 227 26.93 8.08 -15.57
C GLN A 227 26.79 6.67 -14.97
N LEU A 228 25.57 6.29 -14.60
CA LEU A 228 25.26 4.98 -14.03
C LEU A 228 24.62 4.04 -15.05
N LEU A 229 23.76 4.59 -15.91
CA LEU A 229 23.08 3.87 -16.98
C LEU A 229 23.05 4.77 -18.22
N THR A 230 23.41 4.19 -19.36
CA THR A 230 23.24 4.80 -20.68
C THR A 230 22.47 3.82 -21.55
N VAL A 231 21.45 4.32 -22.26
CA VAL A 231 20.68 3.57 -23.25
C VAL A 231 20.75 4.33 -24.57
N GLU A 232 21.14 3.65 -25.64
CA GLU A 232 21.30 4.21 -26.99
C GLU A 232 20.60 3.28 -28.00
N GLY A 233 19.58 3.79 -28.68
CA GLY A 233 18.89 3.08 -29.76
C GLY A 233 18.20 1.77 -29.36
N LEU A 234 17.57 1.73 -28.18
CA LEU A 234 16.89 0.54 -27.67
C LEU A 234 15.45 0.44 -28.21
N ASP A 235 15.15 -0.62 -28.93
CA ASP A 235 13.79 -0.95 -29.32
C ASP A 235 13.06 -1.69 -28.19
N VAL A 236 11.97 -1.12 -27.69
CA VAL A 236 11.16 -1.74 -26.62
C VAL A 236 10.00 -2.52 -27.22
N ARG A 237 9.96 -3.83 -26.94
CA ARG A 237 8.92 -4.77 -27.38
C ARG A 237 8.29 -5.48 -26.17
N PRO A 238 7.02 -5.93 -26.26
CA PRO A 238 6.47 -6.87 -25.29
C PRO A 238 7.30 -8.16 -25.26
N PRO A 239 7.40 -8.85 -24.12
CA PRO A 239 8.09 -10.13 -24.04
C PRO A 239 7.40 -11.20 -24.89
N GLY A 240 8.14 -11.82 -25.81
CA GLY A 240 7.65 -12.82 -26.78
C GLY A 240 8.21 -12.55 -28.18
N ALA A 241 8.43 -13.61 -28.97
CA ALA A 241 9.27 -13.52 -30.18
C ALA A 241 8.70 -12.66 -31.33
N ASP A 242 7.40 -12.36 -31.34
CA ASP A 242 6.71 -11.71 -32.48
C ASP A 242 5.78 -10.54 -32.08
N HIS A 243 6.10 -9.83 -31.00
CA HIS A 243 5.29 -8.67 -30.61
C HIS A 243 5.73 -7.38 -31.31
N PRO A 244 4.76 -6.49 -31.68
CA PRO A 244 5.05 -5.24 -32.36
C PRO A 244 5.96 -4.33 -31.52
N LEU A 245 6.74 -3.50 -32.21
CA LEU A 245 7.51 -2.43 -31.58
C LEU A 245 6.55 -1.47 -30.87
N LEU A 246 6.77 -1.24 -29.57
CA LEU A 246 5.99 -0.25 -28.82
C LEU A 246 6.56 1.14 -29.06
N TYR A 247 7.86 1.30 -28.84
CA TYR A 247 8.60 2.53 -29.04
C TYR A 247 10.10 2.26 -29.04
N ARG A 248 10.87 3.26 -29.46
CA ARG A 248 12.33 3.27 -29.43
C ARG A 248 12.82 4.33 -28.45
N VAL A 249 13.78 3.95 -27.61
CA VAL A 249 14.51 4.89 -26.74
C VAL A 249 15.78 5.28 -27.50
N GLU A 250 15.81 6.51 -28.03
CA GLU A 250 16.97 6.99 -28.78
C GLU A 250 18.17 7.21 -27.88
N ASP A 251 18.04 8.06 -26.86
CA ASP A 251 19.10 8.36 -25.89
C ASP A 251 18.50 8.54 -24.48
N LEU A 252 19.03 7.80 -23.50
CA LEU A 252 18.71 7.98 -22.08
C LEU A 252 19.99 7.83 -21.25
N VAL A 253 20.28 8.83 -20.40
CA VAL A 253 21.41 8.79 -19.48
C VAL A 253 20.90 9.06 -18.06
N ILE A 254 21.20 8.15 -17.14
CA ILE A 254 20.93 8.31 -15.70
C ILE A 254 22.24 8.50 -14.96
N ARG A 255 22.31 9.55 -14.14
CA ARG A 255 23.47 9.95 -13.34
C ARG A 255 23.23 9.64 -11.85
N PRO A 256 24.28 9.60 -11.03
CA PRO A 256 24.11 9.47 -9.58
C PRO A 256 23.24 10.60 -9.02
N GLY A 257 22.23 10.22 -8.22
CA GLY A 257 21.30 11.16 -7.59
C GLY A 257 20.05 11.49 -8.41
N ASP A 258 20.00 11.10 -9.69
CA ASP A 258 18.81 11.30 -10.53
C ASP A 258 17.61 10.53 -9.96
N ARG A 259 16.45 11.18 -9.98
CA ARG A 259 15.16 10.58 -9.61
C ARG A 259 14.26 10.58 -10.84
N VAL A 260 14.18 9.43 -11.50
CA VAL A 260 13.45 9.27 -12.76
C VAL A 260 12.15 8.52 -12.53
N ALA A 261 11.04 9.08 -12.99
CA ALA A 261 9.73 8.43 -12.98
C ALA A 261 9.31 8.09 -14.42
N LEU A 262 9.03 6.81 -14.69
CA LEU A 262 8.54 6.36 -15.99
C LEU A 262 7.01 6.41 -16.01
N LEU A 263 6.46 7.32 -16.79
CA LEU A 263 5.01 7.55 -16.91
C LEU A 263 4.48 7.03 -18.25
N GLY A 264 3.26 6.50 -18.24
CA GLY A 264 2.60 5.98 -19.42
C GLY A 264 1.32 5.23 -19.08
N ALA A 265 0.42 5.07 -20.05
CA ALA A 265 -0.77 4.25 -19.91
C ALA A 265 -0.41 2.77 -19.67
N ASN A 266 -1.37 1.98 -19.18
CA ASN A 266 -1.16 0.53 -19.10
C ASN A 266 -0.98 -0.05 -20.50
N GLY A 267 -0.04 -0.99 -20.65
CA GLY A 267 0.33 -1.54 -21.95
C GLY A 267 1.29 -0.67 -22.78
N SER A 268 1.69 0.51 -22.30
CA SER A 268 2.62 1.39 -23.03
C SER A 268 4.07 0.86 -23.08
N GLY A 269 4.38 -0.28 -22.45
CA GLY A 269 5.73 -0.87 -22.44
C GLY A 269 6.61 -0.52 -21.25
N LYS A 270 6.07 0.08 -20.18
CA LYS A 270 6.81 0.42 -18.96
C LYS A 270 7.56 -0.78 -18.37
N THR A 271 6.85 -1.87 -18.15
CA THR A 271 7.41 -3.12 -17.62
C THR A 271 8.42 -3.72 -18.60
N SER A 272 8.13 -3.69 -19.91
CA SER A 272 9.05 -4.17 -20.95
C SER A 272 10.39 -3.44 -20.93
N LEU A 273 10.40 -2.11 -20.76
CA LEU A 273 11.63 -1.34 -20.62
C LEU A 273 12.40 -1.75 -19.36
N LEU A 274 11.73 -1.84 -18.21
CA LEU A 274 12.37 -2.27 -16.97
C LEU A 274 12.95 -3.68 -17.08
N THR A 275 12.24 -4.61 -17.73
CA THR A 275 12.74 -5.97 -17.97
C THR A 275 13.96 -5.97 -18.89
N ALA A 276 13.97 -5.17 -19.95
CA ALA A 276 15.13 -5.04 -20.84
C ALA A 276 16.36 -4.47 -20.09
N LEU A 277 16.17 -3.44 -19.28
CA LEU A 277 17.21 -2.87 -18.43
C LEU A 277 17.73 -3.90 -17.41
N MET A 278 16.85 -4.68 -16.80
CA MET A 278 17.24 -5.73 -15.86
C MET A 278 17.97 -6.89 -16.53
N ALA A 279 17.57 -7.29 -17.74
CA ALA A 279 18.26 -8.33 -18.51
C ALA A 279 19.70 -7.92 -18.87
N ALA A 280 19.93 -6.62 -19.11
CA ALA A 280 21.25 -6.06 -19.33
C ALA A 280 22.02 -5.73 -18.03
N SER A 281 21.40 -5.87 -16.86
CA SER A 281 22.06 -5.57 -15.60
C SER A 281 23.18 -6.59 -15.33
N GLY A 282 24.38 -6.08 -14.99
CA GLY A 282 25.57 -6.91 -14.77
C GLY A 282 26.43 -7.13 -16.01
N ASP A 283 25.98 -6.76 -17.21
CA ASP A 283 26.81 -6.73 -18.43
C ASP A 283 27.23 -5.28 -18.78
N PRO A 284 28.48 -4.88 -18.49
CA PRO A 284 28.97 -3.54 -18.84
C PRO A 284 29.30 -3.37 -20.33
N THR A 285 29.25 -4.45 -21.13
CA THR A 285 29.64 -4.47 -22.55
C THR A 285 28.47 -4.40 -23.53
N GLY A 286 27.23 -4.25 -23.04
CA GLY A 286 26.06 -4.13 -23.91
C GLY A 286 26.19 -2.98 -24.92
N GLU A 287 25.78 -3.21 -26.16
CA GLU A 287 25.84 -2.17 -27.21
C GLU A 287 24.79 -1.07 -26.98
N GLN A 288 23.56 -1.46 -26.68
CA GLN A 288 22.40 -0.56 -26.53
C GLN A 288 22.13 -0.14 -25.08
N ILE A 289 22.47 -0.97 -24.10
CA ILE A 289 22.26 -0.69 -22.67
C ILE A 289 23.59 -0.89 -21.96
N ARG A 290 24.11 0.16 -21.33
CA ARG A 290 25.41 0.16 -20.65
C ARG A 290 25.23 0.60 -19.21
N PHE A 291 25.50 -0.30 -18.28
CA PHE A 291 25.64 0.03 -16.86
C PHE A 291 27.09 0.35 -16.52
N SER A 292 27.30 1.28 -15.59
CA SER A 292 28.63 1.49 -15.03
C SER A 292 29.11 0.22 -14.31
N PRO A 293 30.39 -0.17 -14.43
CA PRO A 293 30.92 -1.34 -13.71
C PRO A 293 30.80 -1.29 -12.19
N GLN A 294 30.61 -0.09 -11.61
CA GLN A 294 30.41 0.12 -10.17
C GLN A 294 28.93 0.21 -9.78
N ALA A 295 28.01 0.14 -10.74
CA ALA A 295 26.58 0.22 -10.48
C ALA A 295 26.09 -1.08 -9.83
N VAL A 296 25.52 -0.96 -8.64
CA VAL A 296 24.76 -2.03 -7.99
C VAL A 296 23.30 -1.78 -8.29
N VAL A 297 22.68 -2.66 -9.07
CA VAL A 297 21.26 -2.53 -9.46
C VAL A 297 20.40 -3.26 -8.45
N GLY A 298 19.55 -2.51 -7.75
CA GLY A 298 18.45 -3.06 -6.96
C GLY A 298 17.16 -3.06 -7.79
N TYR A 299 16.45 -4.18 -7.83
CA TYR A 299 15.19 -4.30 -8.55
C TYR A 299 14.08 -4.78 -7.62
N TYR A 300 12.94 -4.10 -7.72
CA TYR A 300 11.73 -4.45 -6.99
C TYR A 300 10.60 -4.57 -8.01
N ASP A 301 10.04 -5.76 -8.15
CA ASP A 301 9.05 -6.06 -9.16
C ASP A 301 7.61 -5.84 -8.64
N GLN A 302 6.71 -5.47 -9.55
CA GLN A 302 5.33 -5.10 -9.21
C GLN A 302 4.51 -6.28 -8.64
N GLU A 303 4.81 -7.50 -9.08
CA GLU A 303 4.04 -8.71 -8.72
C GLU A 303 4.71 -9.54 -7.63
N LEU A 304 5.80 -9.05 -7.02
CA LEU A 304 6.59 -9.77 -6.02
C LEU A 304 6.98 -11.19 -6.48
N LYS A 305 7.16 -11.43 -7.77
CA LYS A 305 7.48 -12.75 -8.36
C LYS A 305 8.77 -13.32 -7.82
N THR A 306 9.68 -12.43 -7.42
CA THR A 306 10.94 -12.78 -6.77
C THR A 306 10.72 -13.40 -5.38
N VAL A 307 9.61 -13.07 -4.71
CA VAL A 307 9.18 -13.62 -3.42
C VAL A 307 8.11 -14.69 -3.68
N SER A 308 8.51 -15.88 -4.11
CA SER A 308 7.59 -16.98 -4.42
C SER A 308 6.64 -17.33 -3.26
N PRO A 309 5.31 -17.19 -3.41
CA PRO A 309 4.33 -17.60 -2.40
C PRO A 309 4.29 -19.10 -2.15
N GLN A 310 4.90 -19.92 -3.02
CA GLN A 310 4.93 -21.37 -2.89
C GLN A 310 5.82 -21.86 -1.73
N GLN A 311 6.69 -21.02 -1.18
CA GLN A 311 7.49 -21.32 0.01
C GLN A 311 6.94 -20.59 1.24
N LYS A 312 5.69 -20.89 1.64
CA LYS A 312 5.04 -20.32 2.84
C LYS A 312 5.80 -20.54 4.16
N THR A 313 6.89 -21.30 4.14
CA THR A 313 7.74 -21.63 5.29
C THR A 313 9.13 -20.99 5.24
N GLU A 314 9.51 -20.27 4.18
CA GLU A 314 10.81 -19.58 4.14
C GLU A 314 10.73 -18.32 5.02
N THR A 315 11.68 -18.18 5.97
CA THR A 315 11.78 -16.96 6.77
C THR A 315 12.39 -15.84 5.93
N MET A 316 12.06 -14.60 6.26
CA MET A 316 12.60 -13.44 5.53
C MET A 316 14.14 -13.38 5.57
N ALA A 317 14.75 -13.83 6.67
CA ALA A 317 16.20 -14.00 6.75
C ALA A 317 16.72 -15.12 5.83
N GLY A 318 15.99 -16.24 5.71
CA GLY A 318 16.31 -17.33 4.78
C GLY A 318 16.31 -16.86 3.32
N TYR A 319 15.28 -16.11 2.92
CA TYR A 319 15.21 -15.51 1.60
C TYR A 319 16.41 -14.58 1.31
N LEU A 320 16.73 -13.69 2.24
CA LEU A 320 17.85 -12.74 2.07
C LEU A 320 19.21 -13.45 1.99
N ARG A 321 19.42 -14.54 2.75
CA ARG A 321 20.66 -15.34 2.64
C ARG A 321 20.85 -15.97 1.26
N ARG A 322 19.75 -16.31 0.59
CA ARG A 322 19.77 -16.93 -0.74
C ARG A 322 19.93 -15.91 -1.87
N THR A 323 19.40 -14.70 -1.68
CA THR A 323 19.27 -13.69 -2.76
C THR A 323 20.23 -12.51 -2.62
N SER A 324 20.84 -12.32 -1.45
CA SER A 324 21.78 -11.24 -1.18
C SER A 324 23.20 -11.78 -1.00
N PRO A 325 24.23 -11.07 -1.52
CA PRO A 325 25.62 -11.36 -1.20
C PRO A 325 26.05 -10.88 0.20
N ALA A 326 25.15 -10.28 0.98
CA ALA A 326 25.44 -9.76 2.31
C ALA A 326 25.72 -10.88 3.33
N SER A 327 26.53 -10.57 4.34
CA SER A 327 26.79 -11.47 5.45
C SER A 327 25.57 -11.66 6.35
N ASP A 328 25.51 -12.78 7.07
CA ASP A 328 24.44 -13.09 8.03
C ASP A 328 24.21 -11.97 9.06
N ARG A 329 25.29 -11.35 9.53
CA ARG A 329 25.24 -10.23 10.47
C ARG A 329 24.60 -8.99 9.85
N GLU A 330 24.93 -8.68 8.60
CA GLU A 330 24.35 -7.54 7.87
C GLU A 330 22.86 -7.77 7.57
N ILE A 331 22.48 -9.00 7.23
CA ILE A 331 21.07 -9.38 7.02
C ILE A 331 20.28 -9.19 8.32
N VAL A 332 20.77 -9.72 9.45
CA VAL A 332 20.07 -9.59 10.74
C VAL A 332 19.96 -8.13 11.16
N LEU A 333 21.05 -7.37 11.08
CA LEU A 333 21.03 -5.94 11.41
C LEU A 333 20.09 -5.15 10.49
N GLY A 334 20.10 -5.45 9.19
CA GLY A 334 19.19 -4.85 8.22
C GLY A 334 17.73 -5.13 8.52
N LEU A 335 17.38 -6.36 8.90
CA LEU A 335 16.02 -6.74 9.28
C LEU A 335 15.55 -6.06 10.57
N VAL A 336 16.41 -5.99 11.59
CA VAL A 336 16.11 -5.30 12.85
C VAL A 336 15.93 -3.81 12.61
N HIS A 337 16.82 -3.20 11.81
CA HIS A 337 16.70 -1.79 11.43
C HIS A 337 15.42 -1.54 10.62
N ALA A 338 15.04 -2.49 9.76
CA ALA A 338 13.79 -2.45 9.01
C ALA A 338 12.53 -2.68 9.85
N GLY A 339 12.66 -2.89 11.17
CA GLY A 339 11.53 -3.02 12.09
C GLY A 339 11.00 -4.43 12.28
N PHE A 340 11.70 -5.44 11.76
CA PHE A 340 11.29 -6.83 11.91
C PHE A 340 11.90 -7.44 13.18
N PRO A 341 11.11 -8.17 13.98
CA PRO A 341 11.63 -8.81 15.18
C PRO A 341 12.63 -9.90 14.79
N HIS A 342 13.79 -9.90 15.45
CA HIS A 342 14.72 -11.02 15.34
C HIS A 342 14.10 -12.23 16.06
N GLN A 343 13.62 -13.21 15.29
CA GLN A 343 13.27 -14.51 15.83
C GLN A 343 14.52 -15.38 15.77
N GLU A 344 15.23 -15.49 16.89
CA GLU A 344 16.18 -16.59 17.11
C GLU A 344 15.36 -17.87 17.13
N HIS A 345 15.52 -18.70 16.10
CA HIS A 345 15.09 -20.09 16.12
C HIS A 345 16.26 -20.96 16.56
#